data_AF-A0A2T2RAJ4-F1
#
_entry.id   AF-A0A2T2RAJ4-F1
#
_cell.length_a   1.000
_cell.length_b   1.000
_cell.length_c   1.000
_cell.angle_alpha   90.00
_cell.angle_beta   90.00
_cell.angle_gamma   90.00
#
_symmetry.space_group_name_H-M   'P 1'
#
loop_
_entity.id
_entity.type
_entity.pdbx_description
1 polymer ?
#
loop_
_entity_poly.entity_id
_entity_poly.type
_entity_poly.pdbx_seq_one_letter_code
_entity_poly.pdbx_strand_id
1 'polypeptide(L)'
;MSEAGSQARRGHGGPRDRVVEAASEEVLASAAELLELAHPVRVESWISGLISTWRAMSVADAEPEALLGGGLVRAARADGGPAAMAVLLGLAAVAPAAVAEPAADAVAALRSRGVAEPCWAASVGRARCTSAWRSGDLYGDQHMVVVGFAYPDGGEHSLGVLVDHNHGEVARDAFVAGPPAEVTAICREHLADGQAMACEALDATTAGEQLRTALTATDRDDHAPVSDDFAATRALAWARATTLPHAPRATAPAVDRDALIADFLAAPERDALASDATTAFIAGCLVDFRCEAGDGLPLRWSPTQVALCLLDWFPHHVTADRATVAWVPAVLEAWVAYAGRRTGLAADHVETACAEVRYLEGAFFDAVEGIAQLGPPTPSAGLGQSPAAVSVPAVEPVGFAAVYRERLRAGAQSGAS
;
A
#
# COMPACT_ATOMS: atom_id res chain seq x y z
N MET A 1 55.09 -10.26 47.68
CA MET A 1 53.87 -11.07 47.47
C MET A 1 52.68 -10.17 47.73
N SER A 2 52.07 -9.65 46.67
CA SER A 2 50.80 -8.95 46.75
C SER A 2 50.04 -9.26 45.46
N GLU A 3 49.01 -10.08 45.58
CA GLU A 3 48.02 -10.37 44.55
C GLU A 3 47.20 -9.09 44.31
N ALA A 4 47.24 -8.57 43.09
CA ALA A 4 46.27 -7.59 42.61
C ALA A 4 45.46 -8.27 41.50
N GLY A 5 44.22 -8.60 41.85
CA GLY A 5 43.27 -9.31 41.01
C GLY A 5 43.02 -8.62 39.68
N SER A 6 43.10 -9.40 38.61
CA SER A 6 42.58 -9.06 37.29
C SER A 6 41.05 -9.11 37.35
N GLN A 7 40.44 -7.98 37.68
CA GLN A 7 39.00 -7.80 37.61
C GLN A 7 38.63 -7.50 36.16
N ALA A 8 38.23 -8.55 35.45
CA ALA A 8 37.72 -8.48 34.10
C ALA A 8 36.59 -7.43 34.02
N ARG A 9 36.83 -6.37 33.25
CA ARG A 9 35.80 -5.41 32.86
C ARG A 9 34.76 -6.14 32.02
N ARG A 10 33.67 -6.57 32.65
CA ARG A 10 32.41 -6.87 31.94
C ARG A 10 31.91 -5.55 31.38
N GLY A 11 32.14 -5.30 30.09
CA GLY A 11 31.59 -4.14 29.40
C GLY A 11 30.07 -4.23 29.43
N HIS A 12 29.42 -3.36 30.23
CA HIS A 12 27.99 -3.11 30.08
C HIS A 12 27.79 -2.43 28.72
N GLY A 13 26.99 -3.05 27.84
CA GLY A 13 26.63 -2.48 26.54
C GLY A 13 26.10 -1.05 26.66
N GLY A 14 26.27 -0.28 25.58
CA GLY A 14 25.81 1.10 25.52
C GLY A 14 24.27 1.19 25.65
N PRO A 15 23.71 2.41 25.78
CA PRO A 15 22.26 2.60 25.89
C PRO A 15 21.44 1.91 24.79
N ARG A 16 21.98 1.88 23.55
CA ARG A 16 21.37 1.18 22.41
C ARG A 16 21.33 -0.34 22.60
N ASP A 17 22.41 -0.95 23.11
CA ASP A 17 22.47 -2.40 23.33
C ASP A 17 21.42 -2.86 24.35
N ARG A 18 21.19 -2.05 25.39
CA ARG A 18 20.18 -2.37 26.42
C ARG A 18 18.75 -2.32 25.89
N VAL A 19 18.44 -1.39 24.99
CA VAL A 19 17.13 -1.33 24.34
C VAL A 19 16.91 -2.58 23.49
N VAL A 20 17.92 -2.98 22.72
CA VAL A 20 17.87 -4.19 21.89
C VAL A 20 17.72 -5.45 22.76
N GLU A 21 18.46 -5.54 23.86
CA GLU A 21 18.38 -6.66 24.82
C GLU A 21 17.00 -6.77 25.46
N ALA A 22 16.47 -5.67 26.02
CA ALA A 22 15.16 -5.64 26.64
C ALA A 22 14.02 -5.98 25.65
N ALA A 23 14.04 -5.42 24.44
CA ALA A 23 13.07 -5.74 23.40
C ALA A 23 13.15 -7.22 22.99
N SER A 24 14.36 -7.79 22.92
CA SER A 24 14.54 -9.20 22.58
C SER A 24 14.01 -10.13 23.68
N GLU A 25 14.24 -9.80 24.95
CA GLU A 25 13.73 -10.54 26.10
C GLU A 25 12.20 -10.54 26.14
N GLU A 26 11.56 -9.39 25.90
CA GLU A 26 10.10 -9.26 25.86
C GLU A 26 9.47 -10.14 24.76
N VAL A 27 10.07 -10.12 23.57
CA VAL A 27 9.63 -10.97 22.46
C VAL A 27 9.77 -12.44 22.80
N LEU A 28 10.91 -12.86 23.34
CA LEU A 28 11.15 -14.26 23.70
C LEU A 28 10.24 -14.75 24.84
N ALA A 29 9.91 -13.88 25.80
CA ALA A 29 8.96 -14.18 26.86
C ALA A 29 7.55 -14.47 26.31
N SER A 30 7.16 -13.79 25.22
CA SER A 30 5.85 -13.95 24.56
C SER A 30 5.84 -15.07 23.50
N ALA A 31 7.02 -15.55 23.08
CA ALA A 31 7.17 -16.50 21.97
C ALA A 31 6.63 -17.91 22.26
N ALA A 32 6.34 -18.25 23.51
CA ALA A 32 5.75 -19.54 23.86
C ALA A 32 4.38 -19.76 23.16
N GLU A 33 3.62 -18.69 22.92
CA GLU A 33 2.35 -18.75 22.20
C GLU A 33 2.48 -19.28 20.77
N LEU A 34 3.65 -19.07 20.13
CA LEU A 34 3.90 -19.57 18.77
C LEU A 34 3.92 -21.10 18.69
N LEU A 35 4.23 -21.77 19.80
CA LEU A 35 4.25 -23.23 19.88
C LEU A 35 2.85 -23.83 19.85
N GLU A 36 1.85 -23.08 20.31
CA GLU A 36 0.44 -23.49 20.39
C GLU A 36 -0.31 -23.23 19.08
N LEU A 37 0.30 -22.49 18.14
CA LEU A 37 -0.31 -22.20 16.84
C LEU A 37 -0.32 -23.46 15.97
N ALA A 38 -1.47 -23.76 15.35
CA ALA A 38 -1.59 -24.87 14.40
C ALA A 38 -1.28 -24.48 12.95
N HIS A 39 -1.56 -23.22 12.58
CA HIS A 39 -1.50 -22.76 11.19
C HIS A 39 -0.28 -21.87 10.95
N PRO A 40 0.57 -22.17 9.95
CA PRO A 40 1.80 -21.41 9.70
C PRO A 40 1.54 -19.92 9.43
N VAL A 41 0.43 -19.57 8.76
CA VAL A 41 0.09 -18.17 8.47
C VAL A 41 -0.08 -17.33 9.74
N ARG A 42 -0.56 -17.93 10.85
CA ARG A 42 -0.71 -17.20 12.12
C ARG A 42 0.63 -16.82 12.73
N VAL A 43 1.63 -17.71 12.61
CA VAL A 43 3.00 -17.43 13.03
C VAL A 43 3.59 -16.31 12.18
N GLU A 44 3.42 -16.41 10.86
CA GLU A 44 3.92 -15.43 9.91
C GLU A 44 3.27 -14.05 10.09
N SER A 45 1.97 -13.98 10.36
CA SER A 45 1.27 -12.75 10.72
C SER A 45 1.77 -12.16 12.03
N TRP A 46 2.01 -13.00 13.05
CA TRP A 46 2.55 -12.53 14.34
C TRP A 46 3.94 -11.91 14.16
N ILE A 47 4.82 -12.55 13.39
CA ILE A 47 6.17 -12.04 13.11
C ILE A 47 6.11 -10.77 12.26
N SER A 48 5.19 -10.69 11.29
CA SER A 48 4.97 -9.47 10.52
C SER A 48 4.53 -8.30 11.40
N GLY A 49 3.61 -8.55 12.34
CA GLY A 49 3.20 -7.56 13.34
C GLY A 49 4.35 -7.11 14.25
N LEU A 50 5.20 -8.04 14.68
CA LEU A 50 6.42 -7.72 15.43
C LEU A 50 7.38 -6.83 14.63
N ILE A 51 7.60 -7.12 13.35
CA ILE A 51 8.45 -6.29 12.49
C ILE A 51 7.87 -4.87 12.34
N SER A 52 6.54 -4.76 12.27
CA SER A 52 5.85 -3.46 12.23
C SER A 52 6.14 -2.59 13.46
N THR A 53 6.22 -3.17 14.66
CA THR A 53 6.48 -2.38 15.88
C THR A 53 7.88 -1.79 15.85
N TRP A 54 8.85 -2.46 15.24
CA TRP A 54 10.21 -1.96 15.08
C TRP A 54 10.28 -0.74 14.16
N ARG A 55 9.52 -0.72 13.06
CA ARG A 55 9.47 0.44 12.16
C ARG A 55 8.90 1.69 12.84
N ALA A 56 7.94 1.51 13.73
CA ALA A 56 7.39 2.62 14.52
C ALA A 56 8.39 3.19 15.54
N MET A 57 9.48 2.47 15.85
CA MET A 57 10.51 2.95 16.77
C MET A 57 11.50 3.85 16.03
N SER A 58 11.56 5.13 16.43
CA SER A 58 12.64 6.01 16.01
C SER A 58 13.92 5.65 16.76
N VAL A 59 14.90 5.07 16.04
CA VAL A 59 16.24 4.83 16.55
C VAL A 59 17.22 5.65 15.73
N ALA A 60 17.89 6.62 16.37
CA ALA A 60 18.82 7.52 15.68
C ALA A 60 19.92 6.75 14.92
N ASP A 61 20.11 7.10 13.65
CA ASP A 61 21.18 6.63 12.76
C ASP A 61 21.24 5.10 12.52
N ALA A 62 20.11 4.39 12.65
CA ALA A 62 20.03 2.97 12.37
C ALA A 62 18.68 2.59 11.74
N GLU A 63 18.72 1.66 10.78
CA GLU A 63 17.52 0.96 10.29
C GLU A 63 16.95 0.10 11.45
N PRO A 64 15.79 0.45 12.05
CA PRO A 64 15.30 -0.19 13.26
C PRO A 64 15.08 -1.69 13.09
N GLU A 65 14.57 -2.12 11.93
CA GLU A 65 14.34 -3.54 11.61
C GLU A 65 15.64 -4.35 11.62
N ALA A 66 16.72 -3.82 11.02
CA ALA A 66 18.00 -4.52 10.97
C ALA A 66 18.66 -4.58 12.35
N LEU A 67 18.58 -3.49 13.13
CA LEU A 67 19.15 -3.41 14.46
C LEU A 67 18.43 -4.34 15.45
N LEU A 68 17.11 -4.20 15.56
CA LEU A 68 16.28 -4.97 16.50
C LEU A 68 16.17 -6.43 16.06
N GLY A 69 15.94 -6.69 14.77
CA GLY A 69 15.89 -8.04 14.21
C GLY A 69 17.22 -8.78 14.39
N GLY A 70 18.35 -8.13 14.10
CA GLY A 70 19.67 -8.73 14.34
C GLY A 70 19.95 -9.02 15.83
N GLY A 71 19.47 -8.15 16.72
CA GLY A 71 19.50 -8.37 18.17
C GLY A 71 18.70 -9.60 18.60
N LEU A 72 17.45 -9.68 18.14
CA LEU A 72 16.54 -10.78 18.45
C LEU A 72 17.10 -12.12 17.95
N VAL A 73 17.68 -12.17 16.74
CA VAL A 73 18.32 -13.40 16.23
C VAL A 73 19.45 -13.86 17.14
N ARG A 74 20.29 -12.93 17.64
CA ARG A 74 21.37 -13.27 18.58
C ARG A 74 20.82 -13.77 19.91
N ALA A 75 19.82 -13.09 20.46
CA ALA A 75 19.19 -13.47 21.72
C ALA A 75 18.52 -14.86 21.63
N ALA A 76 17.71 -15.09 20.59
CA ALA A 76 17.05 -16.38 20.34
C ALA A 76 18.06 -17.52 20.16
N ARG A 77 19.15 -17.28 19.44
CA ARG A 77 20.24 -18.27 19.28
C ARG A 77 20.92 -18.61 20.62
N ALA A 78 21.08 -17.62 21.50
CA ALA A 78 21.69 -17.80 22.82
C ALA A 78 20.77 -18.57 23.78
N ASP A 79 19.46 -18.24 23.78
CA ASP A 79 18.43 -18.97 24.52
C ASP A 79 18.38 -20.45 24.09
N GLY A 80 18.23 -20.69 22.78
CA GLY A 80 18.28 -22.02 22.18
C GLY A 80 17.17 -22.98 22.61
N GLY A 81 16.06 -22.46 23.15
CA GLY A 81 14.86 -23.24 23.47
C GLY A 81 13.89 -23.38 22.28
N PRO A 82 12.80 -24.16 22.45
CA PRO A 82 11.78 -24.33 21.41
C PRO A 82 11.07 -23.02 21.01
N ALA A 83 10.80 -22.13 21.95
CA ALA A 83 10.19 -20.82 21.66
C ALA A 83 11.14 -19.94 20.81
N ALA A 84 12.44 -19.94 21.13
CA ALA A 84 13.44 -19.28 20.30
C ALA A 84 13.55 -19.90 18.89
N MET A 85 13.47 -21.23 18.78
CA MET A 85 13.37 -21.90 17.47
C MET A 85 12.16 -21.40 16.67
N ALA A 86 11.00 -21.28 17.30
CA ALA A 86 9.78 -20.78 16.66
C ALA A 86 9.94 -19.35 16.12
N VAL A 87 10.52 -18.44 16.92
CA VAL A 87 10.81 -17.06 16.49
C VAL A 87 11.77 -17.05 15.30
N LEU A 88 12.85 -17.82 15.35
CA LEU A 88 13.84 -17.86 14.27
C LEU A 88 13.26 -18.43 12.97
N LEU A 89 12.42 -19.46 13.04
CA LEU A 89 11.69 -20.00 11.89
C LEU A 89 10.76 -18.95 11.27
N GLY A 90 10.04 -18.21 12.12
CA GLY A 90 9.16 -17.14 11.69
C GLY A 90 9.92 -15.98 11.02
N LEU A 91 11.02 -15.52 11.62
CA LEU A 91 11.88 -14.47 11.04
C LEU A 91 12.48 -14.92 9.71
N ALA A 92 12.97 -16.15 9.61
CA ALA A 92 13.48 -16.70 8.36
C ALA A 92 12.42 -16.76 7.25
N ALA A 93 11.13 -16.81 7.60
CA ALA A 93 10.03 -16.90 6.64
C ALA A 93 9.53 -15.55 6.11
N VAL A 94 9.53 -14.49 6.93
CA VAL A 94 8.90 -13.20 6.55
C VAL A 94 9.77 -11.97 6.69
N ALA A 95 10.90 -12.03 7.41
CA ALA A 95 11.73 -10.86 7.61
C ALA A 95 12.49 -10.48 6.33
N PRO A 96 12.95 -9.22 6.20
CA PRO A 96 13.90 -8.85 5.15
C PRO A 96 15.16 -9.73 5.19
N ALA A 97 15.81 -9.92 4.04
CA ALA A 97 16.95 -10.82 3.88
C ALA A 97 18.06 -10.61 4.94
N ALA A 98 18.32 -9.36 5.30
CA ALA A 98 19.30 -8.98 6.32
C ALA A 98 19.05 -9.61 7.71
N VAL A 99 17.80 -9.98 8.02
CA VAL A 99 17.40 -10.67 9.26
C VAL A 99 17.08 -12.14 8.99
N ALA A 100 16.43 -12.44 7.86
CA ALA A 100 16.00 -13.80 7.52
C ALA A 100 17.18 -14.77 7.31
N GLU A 101 18.27 -14.33 6.66
CA GLU A 101 19.46 -15.17 6.42
C GLU A 101 20.16 -15.57 7.74
N PRO A 102 20.53 -14.64 8.66
CA PRO A 102 21.05 -15.01 9.97
C PRO A 102 20.09 -15.86 10.81
N ALA A 103 18.77 -15.62 10.69
CA ALA A 103 17.77 -16.43 11.38
C ALA A 103 17.78 -17.88 10.88
N ALA A 104 17.84 -18.10 9.57
CA ALA A 104 17.94 -19.43 8.97
C ALA A 104 19.21 -20.18 9.40
N ASP A 105 20.35 -19.49 9.49
CA ASP A 105 21.59 -20.06 10.01
C ASP A 105 21.45 -20.46 11.49
N ALA A 106 20.79 -19.63 12.30
CA ALA A 106 20.51 -19.94 13.70
C ALA A 106 19.56 -21.14 13.84
N VAL A 107 18.52 -21.25 12.99
CA VAL A 107 17.65 -22.43 12.91
C VAL A 107 18.48 -23.69 12.63
N ALA A 108 19.36 -23.65 11.62
CA ALA A 108 20.21 -24.80 11.29
C ALA A 108 21.11 -25.21 12.48
N ALA A 109 21.68 -24.24 13.19
CA ALA A 109 22.48 -24.49 14.38
C ALA A 109 21.66 -25.15 15.50
N LEU A 110 20.47 -24.64 15.81
CA LEU A 110 19.59 -25.24 16.84
C LEU A 110 19.11 -26.64 16.44
N ARG A 111 18.80 -26.85 15.16
CA ARG A 111 18.37 -28.14 14.62
C ARG A 111 19.48 -29.20 14.78
N SER A 112 20.74 -28.84 14.53
CA SER A 112 21.90 -29.72 14.79
C SER A 112 22.12 -30.08 16.26
N ARG A 113 21.60 -29.25 17.18
CA ARG A 113 21.63 -29.51 18.63
C ARG A 113 20.43 -30.33 19.10
N GLY A 114 19.49 -30.69 18.21
CA GLY A 114 18.29 -31.47 18.54
C GLY A 114 17.22 -30.68 19.29
N VAL A 115 17.19 -29.35 19.15
CA VAL A 115 16.10 -28.53 19.72
C VAL A 115 14.78 -28.92 19.05
N ALA A 116 13.73 -29.10 19.86
CA ALA A 116 12.41 -29.49 19.37
C ALA A 116 11.81 -28.41 18.47
N GLU A 117 11.16 -28.83 17.38
CA GLU A 117 10.52 -27.96 16.41
C GLU A 117 8.99 -27.98 16.57
N PRO A 118 8.32 -26.85 16.33
CA PRO A 118 6.86 -26.80 16.24
C PRO A 118 6.30 -27.66 15.11
N CYS A 119 5.03 -28.07 15.21
CA CYS A 119 4.38 -28.90 14.19
C CYS A 119 4.31 -28.26 12.80
N TRP A 120 4.28 -26.92 12.74
CA TRP A 120 4.22 -26.12 11.52
C TRP A 120 5.59 -25.82 10.90
N ALA A 121 6.70 -26.23 11.54
CA ALA A 121 8.06 -25.85 11.14
C ALA A 121 8.42 -26.27 9.70
N ALA A 122 7.85 -27.37 9.20
CA ALA A 122 8.09 -27.85 7.85
C ALA A 122 7.33 -27.06 6.76
N SER A 123 6.33 -26.27 7.15
CA SER A 123 5.41 -25.54 6.26
C SER A 123 5.65 -24.04 6.22
N VAL A 124 6.07 -23.44 7.34
CA VAL A 124 6.28 -21.98 7.45
C VAL A 124 7.18 -21.45 6.33
N GLY A 125 6.78 -20.31 5.74
CA GLY A 125 7.48 -19.67 4.63
C GLY A 125 7.41 -20.43 3.30
N ARG A 126 6.63 -21.52 3.19
CA ARG A 126 6.54 -22.35 1.98
C ARG A 126 5.17 -22.29 1.29
N ALA A 127 4.38 -21.27 1.63
CA ALA A 127 3.11 -21.01 0.96
C ALA A 127 3.33 -20.79 -0.54
N ARG A 128 2.48 -21.38 -1.38
CA ARG A 128 2.52 -21.23 -2.84
C ARG A 128 1.21 -20.63 -3.34
N CYS A 129 1.33 -19.73 -4.31
CA CYS A 129 0.17 -19.13 -4.96
C CYS A 129 -0.69 -20.20 -5.65
N THR A 130 -1.99 -20.19 -5.37
CA THR A 130 -2.99 -21.09 -5.96
C THR A 130 -3.99 -20.36 -6.84
N SER A 131 -4.21 -19.07 -6.59
CA SER A 131 -5.14 -18.23 -7.33
C SER A 131 -4.79 -16.75 -7.15
N ALA A 132 -5.15 -15.92 -8.11
CA ALA A 132 -5.09 -14.48 -7.97
C ALA A 132 -6.26 -13.84 -8.71
N TRP A 133 -6.78 -12.75 -8.17
CA TRP A 133 -7.81 -11.95 -8.80
C TRP A 133 -7.73 -10.51 -8.30
N ARG A 134 -8.31 -9.58 -9.05
CA ARG A 134 -8.48 -8.19 -8.63
C ARG A 134 -9.92 -7.75 -8.68
N SER A 135 -10.25 -6.77 -7.85
CA SER A 135 -11.53 -6.09 -7.82
C SER A 135 -11.25 -4.59 -7.69
N GLY A 136 -11.50 -3.83 -8.75
CA GLY A 136 -11.20 -2.40 -8.80
C GLY A 136 -12.44 -1.53 -8.90
N ASP A 137 -12.37 -0.29 -8.44
CA ASP A 137 -13.52 0.60 -8.52
C ASP A 137 -13.91 1.02 -9.93
N LEU A 138 -15.15 1.53 -10.04
CA LEU A 138 -15.74 1.89 -11.33
C LEU A 138 -15.01 3.05 -12.01
N TYR A 139 -14.30 3.88 -11.24
CA TYR A 139 -13.44 4.94 -11.74
C TYR A 139 -12.00 4.47 -11.94
N GLY A 140 -11.60 3.36 -11.30
CA GLY A 140 -10.24 2.83 -11.29
C GLY A 140 -9.31 3.57 -10.32
N ASP A 141 -9.85 4.21 -9.28
CA ASP A 141 -9.06 4.94 -8.28
C ASP A 141 -8.32 4.00 -7.34
N GLN A 142 -8.97 2.89 -6.98
CA GLN A 142 -8.49 1.87 -6.09
C GLN A 142 -8.80 0.49 -6.64
N HIS A 143 -7.97 -0.48 -6.29
CA HIS A 143 -8.31 -1.88 -6.48
C HIS A 143 -7.73 -2.76 -5.40
N MET A 144 -8.47 -3.82 -5.09
CA MET A 144 -7.99 -4.89 -4.25
C MET A 144 -7.31 -5.94 -5.13
N VAL A 145 -6.07 -6.27 -4.84
CA VAL A 145 -5.40 -7.47 -5.34
C VAL A 145 -5.53 -8.56 -4.28
N VAL A 146 -6.13 -9.70 -4.63
CA VAL A 146 -6.24 -10.84 -3.74
C VAL A 146 -5.51 -12.04 -4.32
N VAL A 147 -4.62 -12.62 -3.51
CA VAL A 147 -3.84 -13.79 -3.87
C VAL A 147 -4.09 -14.90 -2.87
N GLY A 148 -4.54 -16.04 -3.36
CA GLY A 148 -4.73 -17.25 -2.58
C GLY A 148 -3.45 -18.07 -2.49
N PHE A 149 -3.21 -18.66 -1.33
CA PHE A 149 -2.03 -19.46 -1.06
C PHE A 149 -2.37 -20.77 -0.36
N ALA A 150 -1.57 -21.80 -0.64
CA ALA A 150 -1.61 -23.08 0.06
C ALA A 150 -0.24 -23.49 0.60
N TYR A 151 -0.22 -24.07 1.78
CA TYR A 151 0.95 -24.64 2.44
C TYR A 151 1.13 -26.12 2.10
N PRO A 152 2.34 -26.69 2.29
CA PRO A 152 2.59 -28.12 2.11
C PRO A 152 1.73 -29.03 2.99
N ASP A 153 1.27 -28.55 4.15
CA ASP A 153 0.37 -29.27 5.07
C ASP A 153 -1.12 -29.15 4.70
N GLY A 154 -1.44 -28.46 3.61
CA GLY A 154 -2.81 -28.24 3.14
C GLY A 154 -3.52 -27.05 3.79
N GLY A 155 -2.87 -26.31 4.70
CA GLY A 155 -3.41 -25.04 5.18
C GLY A 155 -3.52 -24.02 4.05
N GLU A 156 -4.62 -23.27 4.00
CA GLU A 156 -4.86 -22.25 2.98
C GLU A 156 -5.16 -20.89 3.62
N HIS A 157 -4.77 -19.82 2.93
CA HIS A 157 -5.13 -18.45 3.28
C HIS A 157 -5.15 -17.58 2.03
N SER A 158 -5.71 -16.38 2.16
CA SER A 158 -5.64 -15.35 1.13
C SER A 158 -4.93 -14.11 1.67
N LEU A 159 -4.21 -13.41 0.81
CA LEU A 159 -3.67 -12.08 1.08
C LEU A 159 -4.46 -11.09 0.24
N GLY A 160 -5.12 -10.12 0.88
CA GLY A 160 -5.70 -8.96 0.21
C GLY A 160 -4.80 -7.74 0.39
N VAL A 161 -4.55 -6.99 -0.68
CA VAL A 161 -3.87 -5.69 -0.66
C VAL A 161 -4.70 -4.67 -1.43
N LEU A 162 -5.11 -3.59 -0.75
CA LEU A 162 -5.79 -2.46 -1.36
C LEU A 162 -4.74 -1.48 -1.91
N VAL A 163 -4.75 -1.28 -3.22
CA VAL A 163 -3.88 -0.36 -3.93
C VAL A 163 -4.67 0.88 -4.31
N ASP A 164 -4.10 2.05 -4.05
CA ASP A 164 -4.65 3.36 -4.33
C ASP A 164 -3.80 4.09 -5.36
N HIS A 165 -4.42 4.40 -6.48
CA HIS A 165 -3.78 5.02 -7.62
C HIS A 165 -3.87 6.54 -7.62
N ASN A 166 -4.50 7.14 -6.61
CA ASN A 166 -4.58 8.58 -6.45
C ASN A 166 -3.32 9.14 -5.78
N HIS A 167 -2.54 8.27 -5.11
CA HIS A 167 -1.31 8.62 -4.39
C HIS A 167 -0.12 7.77 -4.88
N GLY A 168 0.11 7.66 -6.19
CA GLY A 168 1.31 6.99 -6.72
C GLY A 168 1.31 5.45 -6.63
N GLU A 169 0.13 4.82 -6.74
CA GLU A 169 -0.07 3.36 -6.68
C GLU A 169 0.27 2.73 -5.32
N VAL A 170 0.14 3.45 -4.21
CA VAL A 170 0.48 2.94 -2.86
C VAL A 170 -0.47 1.86 -2.39
N ALA A 171 0.06 0.85 -1.70
CA ALA A 171 -0.73 -0.06 -0.89
C ALA A 171 -1.21 0.65 0.38
N ARG A 172 -2.53 0.88 0.50
CA ARG A 172 -3.18 1.55 1.63
C ARG A 172 -3.53 0.60 2.77
N ASP A 173 -3.87 -0.63 2.42
CA ASP A 173 -4.39 -1.63 3.33
C ASP A 173 -3.89 -3.02 2.94
N ALA A 174 -3.66 -3.88 3.92
CA ALA A 174 -3.37 -5.30 3.66
C ALA A 174 -3.88 -6.17 4.81
N PHE A 175 -4.42 -7.33 4.48
CA PHE A 175 -4.93 -8.27 5.47
C PHE A 175 -4.79 -9.72 5.02
N VAL A 176 -4.66 -10.60 6.01
CA VAL A 176 -4.79 -12.03 5.82
C VAL A 176 -6.25 -12.43 5.98
N ALA A 177 -6.71 -13.21 5.03
CA ALA A 177 -8.05 -13.73 4.93
C ALA A 177 -8.03 -15.27 4.93
N GLY A 178 -9.20 -15.86 5.10
CA GLY A 178 -9.38 -17.31 5.09
C GLY A 178 -9.08 -17.98 3.73
N PRO A 179 -9.48 -19.25 3.56
CA PRO A 179 -9.25 -20.01 2.35
C PRO A 179 -9.77 -19.28 1.08
N PRO A 180 -9.06 -19.35 -0.05
CA PRO A 180 -9.43 -18.61 -1.26
C PRO A 180 -10.85 -18.90 -1.76
N ALA A 181 -11.32 -20.14 -1.60
CA ALA A 181 -12.66 -20.54 -2.00
C ALA A 181 -13.76 -19.78 -1.24
N GLU A 182 -13.57 -19.56 0.06
CA GLU A 182 -14.49 -18.79 0.91
C GLU A 182 -14.48 -17.31 0.51
N VAL A 183 -13.28 -16.75 0.36
CA VAL A 183 -13.08 -15.36 -0.05
C VAL A 183 -13.76 -15.09 -1.40
N THR A 184 -13.55 -15.93 -2.41
CA THR A 184 -14.20 -15.80 -3.72
C THR A 184 -15.71 -16.05 -3.68
N ALA A 185 -16.23 -16.83 -2.73
CA ALA A 185 -17.67 -16.94 -2.52
C ALA A 185 -18.27 -15.63 -2.02
N ILE A 186 -17.61 -14.98 -1.04
CA ILE A 186 -18.03 -13.67 -0.52
C ILE A 186 -18.03 -12.61 -1.62
N CYS A 187 -17.02 -12.60 -2.50
CA CYS A 187 -16.99 -11.68 -3.66
C CYS A 187 -18.19 -11.89 -4.58
N ARG A 188 -18.52 -13.15 -4.89
CA ARG A 188 -19.63 -13.50 -5.78
C ARG A 188 -20.99 -13.11 -5.22
N GLU A 189 -21.19 -13.25 -3.91
CA GLU A 189 -22.40 -12.79 -3.23
C GLU A 189 -22.56 -11.26 -3.40
N HIS A 190 -21.52 -10.49 -3.13
CA HIS A 190 -21.61 -9.03 -3.23
C HIS A 190 -21.76 -8.53 -4.67
N LEU A 191 -21.22 -9.27 -5.65
CA LEU A 191 -21.46 -9.03 -7.07
C LEU A 191 -22.94 -9.18 -7.42
N ALA A 192 -23.61 -10.19 -6.86
CA ALA A 192 -25.02 -10.43 -7.12
C ALA A 192 -25.94 -9.35 -6.54
N ASP A 193 -25.54 -8.74 -5.42
CA ASP A 193 -26.30 -7.67 -4.75
C ASP A 193 -26.15 -6.29 -5.42
N GLY A 194 -25.42 -6.20 -6.55
CA GLY A 194 -25.18 -4.94 -7.27
C GLY A 194 -24.28 -3.96 -6.50
N GLN A 195 -23.64 -4.44 -5.43
CA GLN A 195 -22.78 -3.68 -4.53
C GLN A 195 -21.29 -3.91 -4.83
N ALA A 196 -20.93 -4.88 -5.69
CA ALA A 196 -19.54 -5.20 -5.99
C ALA A 196 -19.08 -4.86 -7.41
N MET A 197 -17.77 -4.74 -7.43
CA MET A 197 -16.90 -4.34 -8.51
C MET A 197 -16.54 -5.56 -9.37
N ALA A 198 -16.19 -5.34 -10.64
CA ALA A 198 -15.74 -6.42 -11.52
C ALA A 198 -14.58 -7.22 -10.89
N CYS A 199 -14.81 -8.51 -10.65
CA CYS A 199 -13.76 -9.44 -10.21
C CYS A 199 -13.09 -10.05 -11.45
N GLU A 200 -11.83 -9.72 -11.67
CA GLU A 200 -11.05 -10.22 -12.80
C GLU A 200 -10.00 -11.21 -12.30
N ALA A 201 -9.93 -12.38 -12.93
CA ALA A 201 -8.86 -13.34 -12.65
C ALA A 201 -7.52 -12.76 -13.12
N LEU A 202 -6.49 -12.89 -12.28
CA LEU A 202 -5.13 -12.51 -12.61
C LEU A 202 -4.26 -13.76 -12.71
N ASP A 203 -3.30 -13.74 -13.63
CA ASP A 203 -2.17 -14.66 -13.53
C ASP A 203 -1.24 -14.24 -12.38
N ALA A 204 -0.46 -15.20 -11.89
CA ALA A 204 0.41 -15.00 -10.72
C ALA A 204 1.52 -13.96 -10.97
N THR A 205 1.96 -13.79 -12.23
CA THR A 205 3.00 -12.82 -12.59
C THR A 205 2.45 -11.41 -12.51
N THR A 206 1.28 -11.15 -13.10
CA THR A 206 0.59 -9.86 -13.05
C THR A 206 0.26 -9.46 -11.61
N ALA A 207 -0.26 -10.40 -10.80
CA ALA A 207 -0.50 -10.14 -9.38
C ALA A 207 0.80 -9.80 -8.62
N GLY A 208 1.88 -10.52 -8.90
CA GLY A 208 3.20 -10.24 -8.33
C GLY A 208 3.74 -8.85 -8.68
N GLU A 209 3.59 -8.42 -9.93
CA GLU A 209 3.98 -7.07 -10.36
C GLU A 209 3.17 -5.97 -9.64
N GLN A 210 1.85 -6.14 -9.54
CA GLN A 210 0.98 -5.17 -8.87
C GLN A 210 1.34 -5.05 -7.38
N LEU A 211 1.47 -6.19 -6.68
CA LEU A 211 1.84 -6.19 -5.26
C LEU A 211 3.21 -5.54 -5.04
N ARG A 212 4.25 -5.93 -5.78
CA ARG A 212 5.58 -5.34 -5.62
C ARG A 212 5.61 -3.87 -5.96
N THR A 213 4.92 -3.45 -7.02
CA THR A 213 4.87 -2.02 -7.40
C THR A 213 4.25 -1.21 -6.27
N ALA A 214 3.10 -1.65 -5.75
CA ALA A 214 2.40 -0.94 -4.70
C ALA A 214 3.16 -0.92 -3.37
N LEU A 215 3.72 -2.07 -2.96
CA LEU A 215 4.53 -2.14 -1.75
C LEU A 215 5.81 -1.29 -1.86
N THR A 216 6.43 -1.23 -3.04
CA THR A 216 7.62 -0.39 -3.25
C THR A 216 7.26 1.09 -3.24
N ALA A 217 6.13 1.47 -3.83
CA ALA A 217 5.64 2.84 -3.79
C ALA A 217 5.38 3.28 -2.34
N THR A 218 4.68 2.46 -1.56
CA THR A 218 4.42 2.71 -0.14
C THR A 218 5.72 2.83 0.67
N ASP A 219 6.72 1.97 0.42
CA ASP A 219 7.98 2.01 1.15
C ASP A 219 8.87 3.22 0.86
N ARG A 220 8.63 3.91 -0.26
CA ARG A 220 9.36 5.11 -0.65
C ARG A 220 8.75 6.39 -0.09
N ASP A 221 7.51 6.32 0.38
CA ASP A 221 6.77 7.44 0.91
C ASP A 221 6.57 7.27 2.42
N ASP A 222 7.39 7.97 3.21
CA ASP A 222 7.32 7.99 4.67
C ASP A 222 5.97 8.53 5.21
N HIS A 223 5.18 9.17 4.35
CA HIS A 223 3.87 9.74 4.67
C HIS A 223 2.71 9.04 3.94
N ALA A 224 2.97 7.87 3.35
CA ALA A 224 1.93 7.09 2.69
C ALA A 224 0.75 6.84 3.66
N PRO A 225 -0.50 7.12 3.24
CA PRO A 225 -1.67 7.04 4.11
C PRO A 225 -2.12 5.58 4.35
N VAL A 226 -1.32 4.81 5.07
CA VAL A 226 -1.54 3.36 5.32
C VAL A 226 -2.39 3.10 6.57
N SER A 227 -3.09 1.96 6.58
CA SER A 227 -3.80 1.46 7.76
C SER A 227 -2.85 0.77 8.75
N ASP A 228 -3.30 0.61 10.00
CA ASP A 228 -2.62 -0.23 10.98
C ASP A 228 -2.53 -1.70 10.53
N ASP A 229 -3.57 -2.20 9.86
CA ASP A 229 -3.62 -3.55 9.29
C ASP A 229 -2.53 -3.74 8.21
N PHE A 230 -2.33 -2.73 7.36
CA PHE A 230 -1.23 -2.73 6.40
C PHE A 230 0.10 -2.79 7.12
N ALA A 231 0.35 -1.90 8.08
CA ALA A 231 1.61 -1.86 8.80
C ALA A 231 1.94 -3.23 9.41
N ALA A 232 0.97 -3.85 10.09
CA ALA A 232 1.10 -5.18 10.68
C ALA A 232 1.28 -6.31 9.65
N THR A 233 0.69 -6.20 8.46
CA THR A 233 0.72 -7.25 7.41
C THR A 233 1.85 -7.04 6.41
N ARG A 234 2.52 -5.87 6.41
CA ARG A 234 3.47 -5.44 5.37
C ARG A 234 4.60 -6.44 5.11
N ALA A 235 5.26 -6.95 6.15
CA ALA A 235 6.36 -7.89 5.99
C ALA A 235 5.90 -9.21 5.37
N LEU A 236 4.73 -9.73 5.80
CA LEU A 236 4.10 -10.89 5.19
C LEU A 236 3.68 -10.62 3.73
N ALA A 237 3.13 -9.45 3.43
CA ALA A 237 2.77 -9.08 2.06
C ALA A 237 3.99 -9.08 1.13
N TRP A 238 5.11 -8.51 1.58
CA TRP A 238 6.40 -8.58 0.87
C TRP A 238 6.89 -10.02 0.71
N ALA A 239 6.87 -10.82 1.77
CA ALA A 239 7.28 -12.22 1.73
C ALA A 239 6.44 -13.06 0.75
N ARG A 240 5.17 -12.71 0.53
CA ARG A 240 4.34 -13.33 -0.51
C ARG A 240 4.65 -12.81 -1.90
N ALA A 241 4.80 -11.50 -2.05
CA ALA A 241 5.10 -10.87 -3.32
C ALA A 241 6.41 -11.38 -3.93
N THR A 242 7.41 -11.73 -3.10
CA THR A 242 8.69 -12.32 -3.55
C THR A 242 8.59 -13.76 -4.01
N THR A 243 7.58 -14.52 -3.58
CA THR A 243 7.33 -15.89 -4.07
C THR A 243 6.65 -15.94 -5.44
N LEU A 244 6.06 -14.83 -5.86
CA LEU A 244 5.37 -14.72 -7.14
C LEU A 244 6.37 -14.51 -8.28
N PRO A 245 6.08 -15.01 -9.50
CA PRO A 245 6.97 -14.82 -10.64
C PRO A 245 7.15 -13.32 -10.97
N HIS A 246 8.31 -13.01 -11.57
CA HIS A 246 8.61 -11.67 -12.08
C HIS A 246 8.50 -11.64 -13.60
N ALA A 247 7.98 -10.55 -14.14
CA ALA A 247 8.10 -10.19 -15.54
C ALA A 247 8.87 -8.88 -15.69
N PRO A 248 9.62 -8.68 -16.78
CA PRO A 248 10.12 -7.37 -17.13
C PRO A 248 8.96 -6.37 -17.17
N ARG A 249 9.10 -5.24 -16.48
CA ARG A 249 8.10 -4.17 -16.51
C ARG A 249 7.90 -3.74 -17.96
N ALA A 250 6.70 -3.95 -18.49
CA ALA A 250 6.34 -3.36 -19.77
C ALA A 250 6.34 -1.84 -19.61
N THR A 251 7.05 -1.13 -20.47
CA THR A 251 6.92 0.32 -20.56
C THR A 251 5.54 0.62 -21.12
N ALA A 252 4.72 1.36 -20.37
CA ALA A 252 3.46 1.87 -20.90
C ALA A 252 3.76 2.71 -22.16
N PRO A 253 2.95 2.59 -23.23
CA PRO A 253 3.10 3.44 -24.39
C PRO A 253 2.97 4.90 -23.98
N ALA A 254 3.86 5.75 -24.49
CA ALA A 254 3.77 7.18 -24.25
C ALA A 254 2.44 7.72 -24.81
N VAL A 255 1.75 8.53 -24.02
CA VAL A 255 0.56 9.26 -24.47
C VAL A 255 1.00 10.33 -25.46
N ASP A 256 0.43 10.32 -26.66
CA ASP A 256 0.52 11.43 -27.59
C ASP A 256 -0.40 12.57 -27.11
N ARG A 257 0.19 13.50 -26.35
CA ARG A 257 -0.53 14.60 -25.69
C ARG A 257 -1.22 15.51 -26.72
N ASP A 258 -0.50 15.86 -27.78
CA ASP A 258 -1.00 16.77 -28.82
C ASP A 258 -2.16 16.13 -29.59
N ALA A 259 -2.03 14.85 -29.95
CA ALA A 259 -3.12 14.12 -30.59
C ALA A 259 -4.35 14.00 -29.69
N LEU A 260 -4.16 13.81 -28.38
CA LEU A 260 -5.25 13.71 -27.42
C LEU A 260 -6.01 15.04 -27.27
N ILE A 261 -5.28 16.15 -27.15
CA ILE A 261 -5.89 17.48 -27.06
C ILE A 261 -6.61 17.83 -28.37
N ALA A 262 -6.01 17.51 -29.53
CA ALA A 262 -6.64 17.73 -30.82
C ALA A 262 -7.96 16.94 -30.98
N ASP A 263 -8.00 15.69 -30.48
CA ASP A 263 -9.21 14.88 -30.48
C ASP A 263 -10.29 15.46 -29.55
N PHE A 264 -9.91 15.95 -28.36
CA PHE A 264 -10.84 16.65 -27.47
C PHE A 264 -11.42 17.92 -28.10
N LEU A 265 -10.60 18.72 -28.78
CA LEU A 265 -11.05 19.93 -29.47
C LEU A 265 -12.02 19.65 -30.62
N ALA A 266 -11.96 18.45 -31.20
CA ALA A 266 -12.88 17.99 -32.25
C ALA A 266 -14.15 17.32 -31.69
N ALA A 267 -14.23 17.13 -30.37
CA ALA A 267 -15.33 16.43 -29.72
C ALA A 267 -16.54 17.35 -29.46
N PRO A 268 -17.77 16.82 -29.40
CA PRO A 268 -18.97 17.63 -29.17
C PRO A 268 -19.00 18.32 -27.80
N GLU A 269 -18.27 17.80 -26.81
CA GLU A 269 -18.10 18.45 -25.50
C GLU A 269 -17.45 19.84 -25.59
N ARG A 270 -16.78 20.18 -26.70
CA ARG A 270 -16.10 21.46 -26.92
C ARG A 270 -17.04 22.60 -27.35
N ASP A 271 -18.27 22.31 -27.79
CA ASP A 271 -19.12 23.28 -28.51
C ASP A 271 -19.47 24.55 -27.70
N ALA A 272 -19.47 24.48 -26.37
CA ALA A 272 -19.83 25.59 -25.47
C ALA A 272 -18.64 26.20 -24.69
N LEU A 273 -17.40 25.85 -25.05
CA LEU A 273 -16.20 26.28 -24.34
C LEU A 273 -15.59 27.57 -24.91
N ALA A 274 -14.49 28.00 -24.29
CA ALA A 274 -13.68 29.14 -24.69
C ALA A 274 -13.10 29.02 -26.12
N SER A 275 -12.24 29.98 -26.48
CA SER A 275 -11.43 29.88 -27.69
C SER A 275 -10.60 28.60 -27.71
N ASP A 276 -10.27 28.07 -28.90
CA ASP A 276 -9.46 26.86 -29.02
C ASP A 276 -8.12 26.98 -28.28
N ALA A 277 -7.50 28.16 -28.30
CA ALA A 277 -6.25 28.40 -27.59
C ALA A 277 -6.40 28.26 -26.06
N THR A 278 -7.44 28.85 -25.49
CA THR A 278 -7.73 28.77 -24.05
C THR A 278 -8.09 27.35 -23.64
N THR A 279 -8.96 26.69 -24.41
CA THR A 279 -9.40 25.31 -24.16
C THR A 279 -8.25 24.33 -24.28
N ALA A 280 -7.40 24.47 -25.31
CA ALA A 280 -6.21 23.64 -25.51
C ALA A 280 -5.20 23.80 -24.36
N PHE A 281 -4.97 25.04 -23.90
CA PHE A 281 -4.10 25.30 -22.76
C PHE A 281 -4.59 24.59 -21.49
N ILE A 282 -5.86 24.76 -21.14
CA ILE A 282 -6.43 24.12 -19.94
C ILE A 282 -6.41 22.60 -20.09
N ALA A 283 -6.81 22.05 -21.24
CA ALA A 283 -6.74 20.62 -21.52
C ALA A 283 -5.31 20.07 -21.40
N GLY A 284 -4.31 20.83 -21.85
CA GLY A 284 -2.90 20.54 -21.62
C GLY A 284 -2.56 20.40 -20.14
N CYS A 285 -2.99 21.37 -19.31
CA CYS A 285 -2.81 21.28 -17.86
C CYS A 285 -3.50 20.06 -17.25
N LEU A 286 -4.70 19.67 -17.73
CA LEU A 286 -5.40 18.47 -17.26
C LEU A 286 -4.64 17.17 -17.61
N VAL A 287 -4.05 17.11 -18.81
CA VAL A 287 -3.19 16.00 -19.22
C VAL A 287 -1.91 15.96 -18.37
N ASP A 288 -1.28 17.11 -18.16
CA ASP A 288 -0.07 17.21 -17.34
C ASP A 288 -0.33 16.80 -15.89
N PHE A 289 -1.46 17.23 -15.29
CA PHE A 289 -1.89 16.78 -13.97
C PHE A 289 -1.91 15.25 -13.88
N ARG A 290 -2.58 14.57 -14.81
CA ARG A 290 -2.70 13.11 -14.80
C ARG A 290 -1.39 12.39 -15.13
N CYS A 291 -0.54 12.98 -15.98
CA CYS A 291 0.72 12.36 -16.39
C CYS A 291 1.87 12.58 -15.42
N GLU A 292 1.90 13.71 -14.71
CA GLU A 292 3.04 14.12 -13.86
C GLU A 292 2.74 13.96 -12.37
N ALA A 293 1.51 14.25 -11.94
CA ALA A 293 1.07 14.10 -10.55
C ALA A 293 0.12 12.91 -10.33
N GLY A 294 -0.41 12.34 -11.42
CA GLY A 294 -1.37 11.24 -11.40
C GLY A 294 -0.76 9.86 -11.69
N ASP A 295 -1.60 8.96 -12.18
CA ASP A 295 -1.30 7.56 -12.48
C ASP A 295 -0.73 7.34 -13.90
N GLY A 296 -0.51 8.40 -14.67
CA GLY A 296 -0.11 8.31 -16.08
C GLY A 296 -1.25 7.99 -17.05
N LEU A 297 -2.51 7.95 -16.59
CA LEU A 297 -3.70 7.72 -17.41
C LEU A 297 -4.51 9.02 -17.58
N PRO A 298 -4.32 9.76 -18.69
CA PRO A 298 -4.91 11.09 -18.88
C PRO A 298 -6.44 11.12 -18.93
N LEU A 299 -7.05 9.96 -19.22
CA LEU A 299 -8.50 9.80 -19.35
C LEU A 299 -9.16 9.17 -18.11
N ARG A 300 -8.41 8.87 -17.03
CA ARG A 300 -9.01 8.39 -15.78
C ARG A 300 -9.42 9.57 -14.91
N TRP A 301 -10.73 9.79 -14.79
CA TRP A 301 -11.31 10.86 -13.98
C TRP A 301 -12.39 10.30 -13.05
N SER A 302 -12.37 10.79 -11.82
CA SER A 302 -13.28 10.47 -10.73
C SER A 302 -13.58 11.75 -9.93
N PRO A 303 -14.59 11.76 -9.05
CA PRO A 303 -14.80 12.88 -8.12
C PRO A 303 -13.54 13.23 -7.32
N THR A 304 -12.78 12.23 -6.88
CA THR A 304 -11.52 12.45 -6.15
C THR A 304 -10.46 13.12 -7.03
N GLN A 305 -10.34 12.73 -8.30
CA GLN A 305 -9.42 13.38 -9.22
C GLN A 305 -9.81 14.80 -9.57
N VAL A 306 -11.12 15.08 -9.64
CA VAL A 306 -11.63 16.45 -9.77
C VAL A 306 -11.22 17.29 -8.56
N ALA A 307 -11.41 16.78 -7.35
CA ALA A 307 -11.02 17.48 -6.12
C ALA A 307 -9.51 17.74 -6.03
N LEU A 308 -8.68 16.72 -6.33
CA LEU A 308 -7.22 16.86 -6.36
C LEU A 308 -6.77 17.87 -7.43
N CYS A 309 -7.38 17.85 -8.61
CA CYS A 309 -7.05 18.80 -9.67
C CYS A 309 -7.39 20.24 -9.25
N LEU A 310 -8.62 20.48 -8.80
CA LEU A 310 -9.12 21.82 -8.53
C LEU A 310 -8.58 22.41 -7.23
N LEU A 311 -8.48 21.63 -6.16
CA LEU A 311 -8.18 22.18 -4.83
C LEU A 311 -6.70 22.10 -4.46
N ASP A 312 -5.94 21.22 -5.12
CA ASP A 312 -4.53 20.99 -4.80
C ASP A 312 -3.62 21.29 -6.00
N TRP A 313 -3.69 20.52 -7.08
CA TRP A 313 -2.68 20.63 -8.13
C TRP A 313 -2.75 21.94 -8.93
N PHE A 314 -3.92 22.30 -9.46
CA PHE A 314 -4.05 23.46 -10.37
C PHE A 314 -3.66 24.78 -9.69
N PRO A 315 -4.16 25.11 -8.47
CA PRO A 315 -3.81 26.36 -7.81
C PRO A 315 -2.31 26.51 -7.53
N HIS A 316 -1.59 25.42 -7.29
CA HIS A 316 -0.16 25.44 -6.94
C HIS A 316 0.79 25.31 -8.14
N HIS A 317 0.31 24.79 -9.28
CA HIS A 317 1.19 24.46 -10.41
C HIS A 317 0.89 25.22 -11.70
N VAL A 318 -0.30 25.80 -11.86
CA VAL A 318 -0.68 26.49 -13.10
C VAL A 318 -0.70 28.00 -12.90
N THR A 319 0.10 28.71 -13.70
CA THR A 319 0.03 30.17 -13.80
C THR A 319 -0.81 30.56 -15.01
N ALA A 320 -1.97 31.19 -14.77
CA ALA A 320 -2.88 31.65 -15.81
C ALA A 320 -3.53 32.98 -15.43
N ASP A 321 -3.98 33.76 -16.42
CA ASP A 321 -4.72 35.00 -16.16
C ASP A 321 -6.14 34.72 -15.66
N ARG A 322 -6.78 35.73 -15.05
CA ARG A 322 -8.14 35.60 -14.48
C ARG A 322 -9.17 35.17 -15.53
N ALA A 323 -8.99 35.58 -16.79
CA ALA A 323 -9.89 35.22 -17.88
C ALA A 323 -9.80 33.74 -18.23
N THR A 324 -8.59 33.17 -18.23
CA THR A 324 -8.34 31.74 -18.44
C THR A 324 -8.80 30.91 -17.25
N VAL A 325 -8.48 31.33 -16.02
CA VAL A 325 -8.90 30.64 -14.78
C VAL A 325 -10.41 30.49 -14.70
N ALA A 326 -11.19 31.50 -15.13
CA ALA A 326 -12.65 31.44 -15.16
C ALA A 326 -13.22 30.30 -16.03
N TRP A 327 -12.45 29.78 -16.98
CA TRP A 327 -12.87 28.68 -17.86
C TRP A 327 -12.48 27.29 -17.33
N VAL A 328 -11.67 27.20 -16.28
CA VAL A 328 -11.14 25.91 -15.79
C VAL A 328 -12.24 24.93 -15.38
N PRO A 329 -13.26 25.30 -14.58
CA PRO A 329 -14.34 24.37 -14.23
C PRO A 329 -15.10 23.86 -15.45
N ALA A 330 -15.48 24.75 -16.38
CA ALA A 330 -16.22 24.38 -17.58
C ALA A 330 -15.42 23.45 -18.52
N VAL A 331 -14.12 23.73 -18.72
CA VAL A 331 -13.26 22.87 -19.54
C VAL A 331 -13.01 21.52 -18.85
N LEU A 332 -12.84 21.50 -17.53
CA LEU A 332 -12.69 20.26 -16.77
C LEU A 332 -13.96 19.40 -16.85
N GLU A 333 -15.15 19.98 -16.67
CA GLU A 333 -16.42 19.25 -16.80
C GLU A 333 -16.56 18.62 -18.20
N ALA A 334 -16.28 19.40 -19.25
CA ALA A 334 -16.29 18.91 -20.63
C ALA A 334 -15.23 17.81 -20.88
N TRP A 335 -14.04 17.95 -20.28
CA TRP A 335 -12.98 16.95 -20.37
C TRP A 335 -13.38 15.64 -19.67
N VAL A 336 -13.99 15.71 -18.49
CA VAL A 336 -14.49 14.54 -17.74
C VAL A 336 -15.56 13.81 -18.56
N ALA A 337 -16.49 14.53 -19.18
CA ALA A 337 -17.50 13.96 -20.06
C ALA A 337 -16.86 13.28 -21.30
N TYR A 338 -15.92 13.96 -21.95
CA TYR A 338 -15.15 13.42 -23.08
C TYR A 338 -14.40 12.15 -22.69
N ALA A 339 -13.69 12.16 -21.56
CA ALA A 339 -12.91 11.06 -21.06
C ALA A 339 -13.80 9.85 -20.72
N GLY A 340 -14.92 10.09 -20.03
CA GLY A 340 -15.91 9.07 -19.70
C GLY A 340 -16.47 8.37 -20.94
N ARG A 341 -16.81 9.11 -22.00
CA ARG A 341 -17.24 8.51 -23.28
C ARG A 341 -16.13 7.68 -23.92
N ARG A 342 -14.90 8.20 -23.94
CA ARG A 342 -13.73 7.53 -24.54
C ARG A 342 -13.38 6.22 -23.84
N THR A 343 -13.60 6.12 -22.52
CA THR A 343 -13.32 4.93 -21.72
C THR A 343 -14.52 4.01 -21.54
N GLY A 344 -15.72 4.44 -21.95
CA GLY A 344 -16.95 3.68 -21.79
C GLY A 344 -17.50 3.69 -20.35
N LEU A 345 -17.15 4.71 -19.56
CA LEU A 345 -17.67 4.89 -18.21
C LEU A 345 -19.18 5.13 -18.26
N ALA A 346 -19.93 4.51 -17.33
CA ALA A 346 -21.39 4.64 -17.30
C ALA A 346 -21.82 6.10 -17.05
N ALA A 347 -22.90 6.52 -17.71
CA ALA A 347 -23.35 7.92 -17.71
C ALA A 347 -23.57 8.49 -16.30
N ASP A 348 -24.13 7.72 -15.37
CA ASP A 348 -24.36 8.16 -13.99
C ASP A 348 -23.04 8.45 -13.23
N HIS A 349 -21.97 7.74 -13.57
CA HIS A 349 -20.63 7.96 -12.98
C HIS A 349 -19.95 9.18 -13.59
N VAL A 350 -20.10 9.38 -14.89
CA VAL A 350 -19.67 10.60 -15.57
C VAL A 350 -20.37 11.82 -14.97
N GLU A 351 -21.70 11.75 -14.82
CA GLU A 351 -22.50 12.82 -14.21
C GLU A 351 -22.08 13.10 -12.76
N THR A 352 -21.77 12.06 -11.98
CA THR A 352 -21.28 12.22 -10.61
C THR A 352 -19.95 13.00 -10.57
N ALA A 353 -19.00 12.67 -11.45
CA ALA A 353 -17.74 13.41 -11.54
C ALA A 353 -17.96 14.85 -12.05
N CYS A 354 -18.84 15.08 -13.02
CA CYS A 354 -19.20 16.42 -13.50
C CYS A 354 -19.94 17.24 -12.42
N ALA A 355 -20.77 16.62 -11.59
CA ALA A 355 -21.42 17.26 -10.46
C ALA A 355 -20.41 17.72 -9.41
N GLU A 356 -19.33 16.95 -9.19
CA GLU A 356 -18.24 17.34 -8.30
C GLU A 356 -17.52 18.60 -8.79
N VAL A 357 -17.31 18.74 -10.11
CA VAL A 357 -16.72 19.96 -10.70
C VAL A 357 -17.57 21.19 -10.36
N ARG A 358 -18.89 21.08 -10.58
CA ARG A 358 -19.85 22.15 -10.28
C ARG A 358 -19.94 22.45 -8.78
N TYR A 359 -19.84 21.43 -7.94
CA TYR A 359 -19.83 21.58 -6.49
C TYR A 359 -18.59 22.33 -5.99
N LEU A 360 -17.42 22.03 -6.55
CA LEU A 360 -16.14 22.58 -6.12
C LEU A 360 -15.76 23.92 -6.78
N GLU A 361 -16.52 24.40 -7.75
CA GLU A 361 -16.24 25.63 -8.51
C GLU A 361 -15.94 26.84 -7.60
N GLY A 362 -16.78 27.08 -6.59
CA GLY A 362 -16.57 28.20 -5.66
C GLY A 362 -15.27 28.06 -4.85
N ALA A 363 -15.03 26.86 -4.30
CA ALA A 363 -13.84 26.55 -3.52
C ALA A 363 -12.55 26.65 -4.36
N PHE A 364 -12.62 26.29 -5.65
CA PHE A 364 -11.53 26.47 -6.60
C PHE A 364 -11.12 27.94 -6.73
N PHE A 365 -12.09 28.83 -6.96
CA PHE A 365 -11.79 30.26 -7.10
C PHE A 365 -11.22 30.85 -5.81
N ASP A 366 -11.75 30.46 -4.65
CA ASP A 366 -11.21 30.85 -3.35
C ASP A 366 -9.75 30.38 -3.18
N ALA A 367 -9.43 29.15 -3.58
CA ALA A 367 -8.08 28.60 -3.50
C ALA A 367 -7.08 29.37 -4.39
N VAL A 368 -7.46 29.66 -5.65
CA VAL A 368 -6.61 30.43 -6.57
C VAL A 368 -6.40 31.87 -6.08
N GLU A 369 -7.45 32.54 -5.58
CA GLU A 369 -7.32 33.89 -5.03
C GLU A 369 -6.45 33.89 -3.76
N GLY A 370 -6.56 32.87 -2.90
CA GLY A 370 -5.72 32.70 -1.71
C GLY A 370 -4.23 32.61 -2.06
N ILE A 371 -3.86 31.84 -3.07
CA ILE A 371 -2.46 31.71 -3.53
C ILE A 371 -1.96 33.01 -4.17
N ALA A 372 -2.79 33.66 -4.98
CA ALA A 372 -2.43 34.94 -5.60
C ALA A 372 -2.11 36.03 -4.54
N GLN A 373 -2.76 35.97 -3.38
CA GLN A 373 -2.51 36.88 -2.26
C GLN A 373 -1.20 36.58 -1.49
N LEU A 374 -0.68 35.34 -1.57
CA LEU A 374 0.56 34.93 -0.90
C LEU A 374 1.84 35.35 -1.66
N GLY A 375 1.71 35.84 -2.91
CA GLY A 375 2.85 36.21 -3.76
C GLY A 375 3.59 34.99 -4.36
N PRO A 376 4.55 35.20 -5.27
CA PRO A 376 5.23 34.09 -5.94
C PRO A 376 6.04 33.25 -4.94
N PRO A 377 5.98 31.90 -5.01
CA PRO A 377 6.79 31.05 -4.16
C PRO A 377 8.28 31.23 -4.46
N THR A 378 9.11 31.26 -3.41
CA THR A 378 10.58 31.28 -3.53
C THR A 378 11.05 30.00 -4.24
N PRO A 379 11.87 30.09 -5.32
CA PRO A 379 12.33 28.92 -6.05
C PRO A 379 13.47 28.23 -5.30
N SER A 380 13.15 27.52 -4.22
CA SER A 380 14.05 26.55 -3.58
C SER A 380 13.28 25.66 -2.60
N ALA A 381 12.51 24.72 -3.12
CA ALA A 381 12.23 23.45 -2.46
C ALA A 381 12.09 22.41 -3.56
N GLY A 382 13.01 21.44 -3.58
CA GLY A 382 12.85 20.28 -4.45
C GLY A 382 11.52 19.59 -4.16
N LEU A 383 10.95 18.98 -5.20
CA LEU A 383 9.83 18.04 -5.13
C LEU A 383 10.03 17.11 -3.92
N GLY A 384 9.24 17.30 -2.87
CA GLY A 384 9.37 16.50 -1.64
C GLY A 384 8.71 17.08 -0.41
N GLN A 385 8.33 18.35 -0.38
CA GLN A 385 7.53 18.90 0.73
C GLN A 385 6.43 19.80 0.18
N SER A 386 5.25 19.22 -0.05
CA SER A 386 4.03 19.99 -0.24
C SER A 386 3.65 20.63 1.11
N PRO A 387 3.49 21.96 1.21
CA PRO A 387 3.01 22.59 2.43
C PRO A 387 1.55 22.18 2.65
N ALA A 388 1.30 21.46 3.75
CA ALA A 388 -0.02 21.07 4.28
C ALA A 388 -1.06 20.81 3.19
N ALA A 389 -0.97 19.63 2.55
CA ALA A 389 -2.03 19.09 1.71
C ALA A 389 -3.38 19.39 2.36
N VAL A 390 -4.26 20.09 1.64
CA VAL A 390 -5.67 20.14 2.03
C VAL A 390 -6.08 18.69 2.20
N SER A 391 -6.51 18.32 3.41
CA SER A 391 -6.98 16.97 3.71
C SER A 391 -8.22 16.74 2.86
N VAL A 392 -8.02 16.26 1.62
CA VAL A 392 -9.07 15.68 0.82
C VAL A 392 -9.56 14.50 1.67
N PRO A 393 -10.85 14.50 2.07
CA PRO A 393 -11.36 13.46 2.94
C PRO A 393 -10.96 12.11 2.36
N ALA A 394 -10.37 11.26 3.20
CA ALA A 394 -10.03 9.91 2.81
C ALA A 394 -11.30 9.29 2.21
N VAL A 395 -11.25 8.95 0.92
CA VAL A 395 -12.27 8.10 0.33
C VAL A 395 -12.21 6.82 1.15
N GLU A 396 -13.24 6.58 1.97
CA GLU A 396 -13.34 5.34 2.71
C GLU A 396 -13.21 4.17 1.73
N PRO A 397 -12.59 3.05 2.12
CA PRO A 397 -12.43 1.92 1.21
C PRO A 397 -13.81 1.47 0.72
N VAL A 398 -14.16 1.86 -0.51
CA VAL A 398 -15.42 1.46 -1.13
C VAL A 398 -15.24 0.02 -1.64
N GLY A 399 -16.21 -0.85 -1.38
CA GLY A 399 -16.27 -2.20 -1.97
C GLY A 399 -15.81 -3.34 -1.06
N PHE A 400 -15.15 -4.35 -1.65
CA PHE A 400 -14.91 -5.67 -1.03
C PHE A 400 -14.10 -5.62 0.27
N ALA A 401 -13.16 -4.67 0.42
CA ALA A 401 -12.31 -4.56 1.61
C ALA A 401 -13.11 -4.24 2.88
N ALA A 402 -14.02 -3.26 2.80
CA ALA A 402 -14.89 -2.87 3.93
C ALA A 402 -15.84 -4.00 4.30
N VAL A 403 -16.49 -4.59 3.28
CA VAL A 403 -17.36 -5.77 3.39
C VAL A 403 -16.66 -6.94 4.09
N TYR A 404 -15.45 -7.29 3.63
CA TYR A 404 -14.73 -8.42 4.17
C TYR A 404 -14.33 -8.16 5.63
N ARG A 405 -13.92 -6.92 5.95
CA ARG A 405 -13.63 -6.52 7.32
C ARG A 405 -14.84 -6.54 8.24
N GLU A 406 -16.02 -6.13 7.77
CA GLU A 406 -17.27 -6.29 8.54
C GLU A 406 -17.56 -7.75 8.85
N ARG A 407 -17.38 -8.66 7.87
CA ARG A 407 -17.53 -10.10 8.10
C ARG A 407 -16.48 -10.66 9.05
N LEU A 408 -15.21 -10.24 8.96
CA LEU A 408 -14.17 -10.64 9.91
C LEU A 408 -14.52 -10.19 11.34
N ARG A 409 -14.99 -8.95 11.51
CA ARG A 409 -15.42 -8.41 12.81
C ARG A 409 -16.62 -9.17 13.37
N ALA A 410 -17.62 -9.47 12.54
CA ALA A 410 -18.78 -10.25 12.94
C ALA A 410 -18.42 -11.71 13.32
N GLY A 411 -17.51 -12.32 12.55
CA GLY A 411 -16.99 -13.67 12.82
C GLY A 411 -16.20 -13.74 14.14
N ALA A 412 -15.33 -12.76 14.41
CA ALA A 412 -14.57 -12.67 15.65
C ALA A 412 -15.45 -12.51 16.91
N GLN A 413 -16.59 -11.81 16.79
CA GLN A 413 -17.57 -11.68 17.88
C GLN A 413 -18.37 -12.97 18.12
N SER A 414 -18.62 -13.76 17.06
CA SER A 414 -19.35 -15.03 17.17
C SER A 414 -18.51 -16.21 17.70
N GLY A 415 -17.17 -16.13 17.62
CA GLY A 415 -16.24 -17.13 18.17
C GLY A 415 -15.86 -16.94 19.64
N ALA A 416 -16.40 -15.91 20.30
CA ALA A 416 -16.15 -15.57 21.71
C ALA A 416 -17.31 -15.97 22.65
N SER A 417 -18.23 -16.83 22.20
CA SER A 417 -19.36 -17.36 23.00
C SER A 417 -19.28 -18.87 23.19
#